data_AF-A0A7C7W4I8-F1
#
_entry.id   AF-A0A7C7W4I8-F1
#
_cell.length_a   1.000
_cell.length_b   1.000
_cell.length_c   1.000
_cell.angle_alpha   90.00
_cell.angle_beta   90.00
_cell.angle_gamma   90.00
#
_symmetry.space_group_name_H-M   'P 1'
#
loop_
_entity.id
_entity.type
_entity.pdbx_description
1 polymer ?
#
loop_
_entity_poly.entity_id
_entity_poly.type
_entity_poly.pdbx_seq_one_letter_code
_entity_poly.pdbx_strand_id
1 'polypeptide(L)'
;MNSQIYMQEARMVFAAFSFREDYWETFELDDSDIEFLYSHLLDVETPLPSEDLAVVLIEERIRREVQRMEQQQAEVGDIYLPKETYEPETQLVFPAMGGRIGTVIEKRQGWNPNYDDFEVIKVRFDDGEEKEFAAGFEDHALNET
;
A
#
# COMPACT_ATOMS: atom_id res chain seq x y z
N MET A 1 12.18 -23.92 22.93
CA MET A 1 13.33 -23.72 22.02
C MET A 1 12.80 -23.83 20.61
N ASN A 2 13.15 -22.88 19.73
CA ASN A 2 12.61 -22.68 18.38
C ASN A 2 11.16 -22.17 18.29
N SER A 3 10.98 -20.89 18.64
CA SER A 3 9.84 -20.06 18.19
C SER A 3 10.36 -19.03 17.18
N GLN A 4 10.75 -19.49 15.98
CA GLN A 4 11.31 -18.65 14.90
C GLN A 4 10.83 -19.09 13.51
N ILE A 5 9.54 -19.45 13.39
CA ILE A 5 8.85 -19.82 12.14
C ILE A 5 7.37 -19.43 12.34
N TYR A 6 6.77 -18.44 11.66
CA TYR A 6 7.30 -17.43 10.73
C TYR A 6 6.78 -16.03 11.14
N MET A 7 7.50 -14.97 10.73
CA MET A 7 6.90 -13.74 10.20
C MET A 7 7.53 -13.54 8.82
N GLN A 8 6.74 -13.72 7.76
CA GLN A 8 7.18 -13.28 6.43
C GLN A 8 7.19 -11.75 6.42
N GLU A 9 8.21 -11.17 5.80
CA GLU A 9 8.35 -9.73 5.70
C GLU A 9 7.26 -9.16 4.78
N ALA A 10 6.13 -8.78 5.38
CA ALA A 10 5.25 -7.77 4.81
C ALA A 10 6.03 -6.45 4.83
N ARG A 11 6.86 -6.23 3.81
CA ARG A 11 7.63 -5.01 3.59
C ARG A 11 6.64 -3.92 3.15
N MET A 12 5.83 -3.46 4.10
CA MET A 12 4.93 -2.32 3.95
C MET A 12 5.77 -1.07 3.72
N VAL A 13 5.95 -0.78 2.44
CA VAL A 13 5.94 0.56 1.85
C VAL A 13 5.21 1.53 2.76
N PHE A 14 5.94 2.49 3.32
CA PHE A 14 5.36 3.55 4.15
C PHE A 14 4.64 4.57 3.27
N ALA A 15 3.50 4.17 2.70
CA ALA A 15 2.42 5.12 2.47
C ALA A 15 2.16 5.80 3.82
N ALA A 16 2.38 7.12 3.88
CA ALA A 16 2.48 7.82 5.15
C ALA A 16 1.28 7.51 6.06
N PHE A 17 1.56 7.04 7.29
CA PHE A 17 0.54 6.74 8.30
C PHE A 17 -0.44 7.91 8.41
N SER A 18 -1.68 7.71 7.97
CA SER A 18 -2.68 8.79 7.80
C SER A 18 -3.39 9.17 9.11
N PHE A 19 -2.89 8.71 10.27
CA PHE A 19 -3.33 9.24 11.55
C PHE A 19 -2.94 10.72 11.65
N ARG A 20 -3.89 11.55 12.08
CA ARG A 20 -3.63 12.94 12.43
C ARG A 20 -2.63 12.99 13.58
N GLU A 21 -1.83 14.04 13.67
CA GLU A 21 -0.81 14.21 14.72
C GLU A 21 -1.43 14.17 16.14
N ASP A 22 -2.70 14.59 16.27
CA ASP A 22 -3.51 14.58 17.50
C ASP A 22 -4.36 13.29 17.68
N TYR A 23 -4.20 12.26 16.85
CA TYR A 23 -5.12 11.10 16.82
C TYR A 23 -5.22 10.37 18.17
N TRP A 24 -4.09 10.04 18.80
CA TRP A 24 -4.08 9.37 20.11
C TRP A 24 -4.39 10.31 21.27
N GLU A 25 -4.19 11.62 21.11
CA GLU A 25 -4.57 12.63 22.11
C GLU A 25 -6.08 12.88 22.14
N THR A 26 -6.76 12.66 21.01
CA THR A 26 -8.21 12.82 20.81
C THR A 26 -8.95 11.48 20.70
N PHE A 27 -8.31 10.38 21.10
CA PHE A 27 -8.88 9.04 21.01
C PHE A 27 -10.06 8.84 21.97
N GLU A 28 -11.19 8.41 21.42
CA GLU A 28 -12.34 7.89 22.16
C GLU A 28 -12.69 6.50 21.61
N LEU A 29 -13.07 5.58 22.50
CA LEU A 29 -13.57 4.26 22.12
C LEU A 29 -14.91 4.40 21.37
N ASP A 30 -15.01 3.75 20.21
CA ASP A 30 -16.27 3.65 19.46
C ASP A 30 -16.87 2.22 19.53
N ASP A 31 -18.12 2.07 19.09
CA ASP A 31 -18.83 0.78 19.13
C ASP A 31 -18.09 -0.33 18.37
N SER A 32 -17.33 0.01 17.32
CA SER A 32 -16.58 -0.96 16.51
C SER A 32 -15.28 -1.43 17.17
N ASP A 33 -14.73 -0.65 18.11
CA ASP A 33 -13.66 -1.09 19.01
C ASP A 33 -14.21 -2.09 20.02
N ILE A 34 -15.37 -1.77 20.62
CA ILE A 34 -16.01 -2.58 21.64
C ILE A 34 -16.43 -3.94 21.05
N GLU A 35 -17.05 -3.96 19.87
CA GLU A 35 -17.43 -5.19 19.17
C GLU A 35 -16.21 -6.06 18.82
N PHE A 36 -15.11 -5.44 18.41
CA PHE A 36 -13.86 -6.15 18.12
C PHE A 36 -13.22 -6.74 19.38
N LEU A 37 -13.06 -5.95 20.45
CA LEU A 37 -12.48 -6.45 21.70
C LEU A 37 -13.36 -7.52 22.34
N TYR A 38 -14.69 -7.41 22.22
CA TYR A 38 -15.63 -8.45 22.64
C TYR A 38 -15.44 -9.74 21.84
N SER A 39 -15.35 -9.65 20.51
CA SER A 39 -15.11 -10.80 19.62
C SER A 39 -13.77 -11.46 19.93
N HIS A 40 -12.70 -10.68 20.08
CA HIS A 40 -11.38 -11.17 20.45
C HIS A 40 -11.38 -11.90 21.81
N LEU A 41 -12.05 -11.35 22.82
CA LEU A 41 -12.19 -11.97 24.14
C LEU A 41 -12.99 -13.28 24.12
N LEU A 42 -13.95 -13.42 23.20
CA LEU A 42 -14.63 -14.70 22.95
C LEU A 42 -13.69 -15.70 22.27
N ASP A 43 -12.93 -15.27 21.26
CA ASP A 43 -12.01 -16.15 20.50
C ASP A 43 -10.86 -16.69 21.36
N VAL A 44 -10.34 -15.91 22.32
CA VAL A 44 -9.30 -16.38 23.26
C VAL A 44 -9.85 -17.02 24.54
N GLU A 45 -11.18 -17.04 24.72
CA GLU A 45 -11.94 -17.55 25.88
C GLU A 45 -11.44 -17.07 27.27
N THR A 46 -10.61 -16.02 27.31
CA THR A 46 -9.81 -15.63 28.49
C THR A 46 -9.87 -14.12 28.72
N PRO A 47 -10.24 -13.63 29.92
CA PRO A 47 -10.19 -12.20 30.23
C PRO A 47 -8.75 -11.66 30.17
N LEU A 48 -8.56 -10.57 29.44
CA LEU A 48 -7.27 -9.88 29.31
C LEU A 48 -7.20 -8.62 30.19
N PRO A 49 -6.02 -8.28 30.75
CA PRO A 49 -5.72 -6.97 31.31
C PRO A 49 -5.98 -5.81 30.34
N SER A 50 -6.27 -4.62 30.87
CA SER A 50 -6.49 -3.41 30.06
C SER A 50 -5.27 -3.01 29.22
N GLU A 51 -4.06 -3.31 29.68
CA GLU A 51 -2.82 -3.05 28.93
C GLU A 51 -2.73 -3.93 27.68
N ASP A 52 -3.03 -5.23 27.81
CA ASP A 52 -3.03 -6.18 26.68
C ASP A 52 -4.16 -5.88 25.69
N LEU A 53 -5.36 -5.52 26.19
CA LEU A 53 -6.48 -5.07 25.35
C LEU A 53 -6.15 -3.79 24.57
N ALA A 54 -5.38 -2.87 25.15
CA ALA A 54 -4.94 -1.67 24.46
C ALA A 54 -3.98 -1.99 23.30
N VAL A 55 -3.04 -2.93 23.48
CA VAL A 55 -2.16 -3.40 22.39
C VAL A 55 -2.98 -3.99 21.25
N VAL A 56 -3.87 -4.94 21.56
CA VAL A 56 -4.75 -5.59 20.57
C VAL A 56 -5.63 -4.57 19.83
N LEU A 57 -6.12 -3.54 20.52
CA LEU A 57 -6.89 -2.46 19.91
C LEU A 57 -6.05 -1.58 18.96
N ILE A 58 -4.84 -1.22 19.37
CA ILE A 58 -3.93 -0.39 18.56
C ILE A 58 -3.56 -1.13 17.26
N GLU A 59 -3.24 -2.42 17.34
CA GLU A 59 -2.95 -3.27 16.18
C GLU A 59 -4.14 -3.34 15.21
N GLU A 60 -5.37 -3.49 15.73
CA GLU A 60 -6.59 -3.47 14.92
C GLU A 60 -6.86 -2.11 14.26
N ARG A 61 -6.69 -1.00 15.00
CA ARG A 61 -6.83 0.35 14.45
C ARG A 61 -5.85 0.60 13.31
N ILE A 62 -4.60 0.16 13.46
CA ILE A 62 -3.59 0.20 12.39
C ILE A 62 -4.03 -0.67 11.20
N ARG A 63 -4.47 -1.90 11.43
CA ARG A 63 -4.93 -2.81 10.37
C ARG A 63 -6.09 -2.22 9.56
N ARG A 64 -7.11 -1.68 10.25
CA ARG A 64 -8.26 -1.03 9.61
C ARG A 64 -7.86 0.19 8.79
N GLU A 65 -6.93 0.99 9.30
CA GLU A 65 -6.43 2.18 8.60
C GLU A 65 -5.66 1.80 7.33
N VAL A 66 -4.80 0.77 7.39
CA VAL A 66 -4.14 0.21 6.20
C VAL A 66 -5.16 -0.31 5.19
N GLN A 67 -6.15 -1.10 5.61
CA GLN A 67 -7.20 -1.61 4.73
C GLN A 67 -8.03 -0.48 4.09
N ARG A 68 -8.30 0.60 4.83
CA ARG A 68 -8.96 1.80 4.31
C ARG A 68 -8.12 2.49 3.23
N MET A 69 -6.81 2.57 3.43
CA MET A 69 -5.87 3.13 2.44
C MET A 69 -5.75 2.24 1.20
N GLU A 70 -5.67 0.91 1.35
CA GLU A 70 -5.67 -0.05 0.25
C GLU A 70 -6.95 0.02 -0.60
N GLN A 71 -8.12 0.12 0.05
CA GLN A 71 -9.41 0.30 -0.64
C GLN A 71 -9.46 1.63 -1.41
N GLN A 72 -9.02 2.73 -0.80
CA GLN A 72 -8.97 4.02 -1.47
C GLN A 72 -7.96 4.04 -2.63
N GLN A 73 -6.86 3.31 -2.53
CA GLN A 73 -5.92 3.14 -3.64
C GLN A 73 -6.55 2.38 -4.80
N ALA A 74 -7.26 1.27 -4.52
CA ALA A 74 -7.96 0.47 -5.52
C ALA A 74 -9.09 1.23 -6.24
N GLU A 75 -9.70 2.24 -5.60
CA GLU A 75 -10.69 3.13 -6.23
C GLU A 75 -10.07 4.19 -7.17
N VAL A 76 -8.75 4.44 -7.09
CA VAL A 76 -8.05 5.53 -7.79
C VAL A 76 -7.10 5.02 -8.90
N GLY A 77 -6.59 3.79 -8.78
CA GLY A 77 -5.74 3.12 -9.78
C GLY A 77 -4.52 2.43 -9.16
N ASP A 78 -3.86 1.57 -9.93
CA ASP A 78 -2.70 0.82 -9.42
C ASP A 78 -1.49 1.74 -9.20
N ILE A 79 -0.64 1.45 -8.22
CA ILE A 79 0.60 2.22 -8.01
C ILE A 79 1.61 1.83 -9.10
N TYR A 80 2.16 2.83 -9.78
CA TYR A 80 3.27 2.64 -10.72
C TYR A 80 4.57 2.27 -9.98
N LEU A 81 5.09 1.08 -10.27
CA LEU A 81 6.38 0.54 -9.85
C LEU A 81 7.09 -0.02 -11.09
N PRO A 82 8.31 0.44 -11.45
CA PRO A 82 9.03 0.00 -12.64
C PRO A 82 9.21 -1.51 -12.83
N LYS A 83 9.25 -2.32 -11.76
CA LYS A 83 9.33 -3.79 -11.83
C LYS A 83 8.09 -4.45 -12.40
N GLU A 84 6.92 -3.83 -12.21
CA GLU A 84 5.65 -4.40 -12.63
C GLU A 84 5.43 -4.20 -14.13
N THR A 85 4.50 -4.97 -14.70
CA THR A 85 4.07 -4.82 -16.10
C THR A 85 2.64 -4.33 -16.17
N TYR A 86 2.36 -3.45 -17.13
CA TYR A 86 1.06 -2.80 -17.28
C TYR A 86 0.55 -2.95 -18.70
N GLU A 87 -0.76 -2.92 -18.90
CA GLU A 87 -1.40 -2.99 -20.21
C GLU A 87 -2.01 -1.63 -20.59
N PRO A 88 -2.27 -1.38 -21.89
CA PRO A 88 -3.07 -0.23 -22.31
C PRO A 88 -4.42 -0.18 -21.60
N GLU A 89 -4.93 1.03 -21.37
CA GLU A 89 -6.14 1.36 -20.60
C GLU A 89 -6.02 1.19 -19.07
N THR A 90 -4.93 0.63 -18.53
CA THR A 90 -4.67 0.64 -17.07
C THR A 90 -4.49 2.06 -16.53
N GLN A 91 -5.17 2.38 -15.42
CA GLN A 91 -5.03 3.65 -14.70
C GLN A 91 -4.00 3.50 -13.57
N LEU A 92 -3.01 4.40 -13.55
CA LEU A 92 -1.86 4.36 -12.67
C LEU A 92 -1.69 5.63 -11.85
N VAL A 93 -1.32 5.47 -10.58
CA VAL A 93 -0.93 6.53 -9.65
C VAL A 93 0.59 6.58 -9.56
N PHE A 94 1.18 7.78 -9.63
CA PHE A 94 2.63 8.01 -9.62
C PHE A 94 3.07 8.73 -8.33
N PRO A 95 3.47 8.00 -7.25
CA PRO A 95 3.87 8.61 -5.97
C PRO A 95 5.03 9.61 -6.13
N ALA A 96 6.07 9.23 -6.89
CA ALA A 96 7.23 10.07 -7.18
C ALA A 96 6.90 11.35 -8.00
N MET A 97 5.68 11.46 -8.53
CA MET A 97 5.17 12.65 -9.23
C MET A 97 4.09 13.38 -8.42
N GLY A 98 4.06 13.19 -7.09
CA GLY A 98 3.09 13.83 -6.19
C GLY A 98 1.70 13.19 -6.24
N GLY A 99 1.61 11.91 -6.57
CA GLY A 99 0.33 11.19 -6.69
C GLY A 99 -0.47 11.52 -7.94
N ARG A 100 0.18 12.04 -9.01
CA ARG A 100 -0.48 12.24 -10.32
C ARG A 100 -1.06 10.93 -10.84
N ILE A 101 -2.25 11.01 -11.41
CA ILE A 101 -2.96 9.89 -12.01
C ILE A 101 -2.82 9.99 -13.54
N GLY A 102 -2.58 8.87 -14.21
CA GLY A 102 -2.51 8.80 -15.66
C GLY A 102 -2.90 7.42 -16.19
N THR A 103 -3.33 7.36 -17.45
CA THR A 103 -3.73 6.12 -18.12
C THR A 103 -2.65 5.66 -19.09
N VAL A 104 -2.32 4.37 -19.09
CA VAL A 104 -1.45 3.76 -20.10
C VAL A 104 -2.15 3.81 -21.46
N ILE A 105 -1.52 4.44 -22.45
CA ILE A 105 -2.05 4.58 -23.81
C ILE A 105 -1.29 3.75 -24.85
N GLU A 106 -0.08 3.29 -24.52
CA GLU A 106 0.78 2.49 -25.40
C GLU A 106 1.76 1.66 -24.57
N LYS A 107 2.16 0.50 -25.10
CA LYS A 107 3.14 -0.41 -24.51
C LYS A 107 4.07 -0.90 -25.63
N ARG A 108 5.39 -0.85 -25.42
CA ARG A 108 6.39 -1.27 -26.40
C ARG A 108 7.60 -1.91 -25.72
N GLN A 109 8.33 -2.77 -26.43
CA GLN A 109 9.61 -3.30 -25.94
C GLN A 109 10.61 -2.15 -25.74
N GLY A 110 11.28 -2.13 -24.59
CA GLY A 110 12.45 -1.31 -24.32
C GLY A 110 13.70 -1.93 -24.95
N TRP A 111 14.66 -1.09 -25.37
CA TRP A 111 15.93 -1.58 -25.88
C TRP A 111 17.07 -0.73 -25.35
N ASN A 112 17.91 -1.33 -24.50
CA ASN A 112 19.13 -0.70 -24.00
C ASN A 112 20.24 -1.75 -23.92
N PRO A 113 21.36 -1.60 -24.68
CA PRO A 113 22.45 -2.58 -24.68
C PRO A 113 23.14 -2.84 -23.33
N ASN A 114 22.84 -2.06 -22.29
CA ASN A 114 23.45 -2.18 -20.96
C ASN A 114 22.53 -2.80 -19.89
N TYR A 115 21.29 -3.15 -20.25
CA TYR A 115 20.31 -3.75 -19.34
C TYR A 115 19.63 -4.94 -20.02
N ASP A 116 19.06 -5.83 -19.21
CA ASP A 116 18.22 -6.93 -19.68
C ASP A 116 16.90 -6.40 -20.29
N ASP A 117 16.13 -7.29 -20.91
CA ASP A 117 14.86 -6.95 -21.57
C ASP A 117 13.86 -6.34 -20.58
N PHE A 118 13.37 -5.14 -20.92
CA PHE A 118 12.35 -4.40 -20.17
C PHE A 118 11.35 -3.78 -21.15
N GLU A 119 10.21 -3.33 -20.64
CA GLU A 119 9.15 -2.69 -21.40
C GLU A 119 9.14 -1.18 -21.19
N VAL A 120 8.58 -0.44 -22.14
CA VAL A 120 8.29 0.99 -21.99
C VAL A 120 6.81 1.20 -22.20
N ILE A 121 6.15 1.74 -21.17
CA ILE A 121 4.76 2.18 -21.24
C ILE A 121 4.71 3.68 -21.50
N LYS A 122 3.74 4.10 -22.30
CA LYS A 122 3.43 5.52 -22.52
C LYS A 122 2.14 5.85 -21.78
N VAL A 123 2.18 6.90 -20.98
CA VAL A 123 1.10 7.28 -20.06
C VAL A 123 0.66 8.70 -20.35
N ARG A 124 -0.66 8.90 -20.42
CA ARG A 124 -1.30 10.22 -20.56
C ARG A 124 -1.91 10.63 -19.22
N PHE A 125 -1.58 11.84 -18.77
CA PHE A 125 -2.10 12.44 -17.54
C PHE A 125 -3.30 13.36 -17.84
N ASP A 126 -4.05 13.74 -16.80
CA ASP A 126 -5.27 14.57 -16.90
C ASP A 126 -5.06 15.96 -17.53
N ASP A 127 -3.84 16.50 -17.43
CA ASP A 127 -3.42 17.76 -18.07
C ASP A 127 -3.09 17.60 -19.56
N GLY A 128 -3.21 16.39 -20.11
CA GLY A 128 -2.86 16.04 -21.48
C GLY A 128 -1.36 15.83 -21.70
N GLU A 129 -0.53 15.90 -20.65
CA GLU A 129 0.89 15.57 -20.74
C GLU A 129 1.07 14.07 -21.01
N GLU A 130 1.96 13.71 -21.93
CA GLU A 130 2.31 12.31 -22.22
C GLU A 130 3.77 12.05 -21.84
N LYS A 131 4.03 10.96 -21.11
CA LYS A 131 5.39 10.53 -20.73
C LYS A 131 5.60 9.05 -20.95
N GLU A 132 6.85 8.66 -21.13
CA GLU A 132 7.28 7.26 -21.16
C GLU A 132 7.89 6.85 -19.82
N PHE A 133 7.59 5.63 -19.38
CA PHE A 133 8.05 5.03 -18.14
C PHE A 133 8.49 3.58 -18.39
N ALA A 134 9.43 3.07 -17.59
CA ALA A 134 9.89 1.69 -17.69
C ALA A 134 8.91 0.73 -16.98
N ALA A 135 8.76 -0.48 -17.50
CA ALA A 135 7.98 -1.55 -16.91
C ALA A 135 8.76 -2.86 -17.04
N GLY A 136 8.53 -3.84 -16.16
CA GLY A 136 9.34 -5.07 -16.10
C GLY A 136 10.82 -4.86 -15.73
N PHE A 137 11.17 -3.74 -15.09
CA PHE A 137 12.54 -3.34 -14.77
C PHE A 137 12.81 -3.42 -13.25
N GLU A 138 13.38 -4.54 -12.81
CA GLU A 138 13.57 -4.93 -11.41
C GLU A 138 14.53 -4.01 -10.62
N ASP A 139 15.69 -3.66 -11.20
CA ASP A 139 16.74 -2.90 -10.53
C ASP A 139 16.51 -1.37 -10.60
N HIS A 140 15.41 -0.88 -10.01
CA HIS A 140 15.08 0.55 -9.96
C HIS A 140 14.83 1.07 -8.55
N ALA A 141 15.35 2.26 -8.24
CA ALA A 141 15.18 2.90 -6.93
C ALA A 141 13.71 3.21 -6.56
N LEU A 142 12.80 3.24 -7.53
CA LEU A 142 11.36 3.41 -7.27
C LEU A 142 10.64 2.11 -6.87
N ASN A 143 11.27 0.94 -7.05
CA ASN A 143 10.69 -0.36 -6.69
C ASN A 143 10.73 -0.65 -5.17
N GLU A 144 11.48 0.17 -4.42
CA GLU A 144 11.56 0.18 -2.95
C GLU A 144 10.79 1.37 -2.32
N THR A 145 9.92 2.04 -3.09
CA THR A 145 9.00 3.07 -2.56
C THR A 145 8.01 2.42 -1.62
#